data_AF-A0A8C2VGQ6-F1
#
_entry.id   AF-A0A8C2VGQ6-F1
#
_cell.length_a   1.000
_cell.length_b   1.000
_cell.length_c   1.000
_cell.angle_alpha   90.00
_cell.angle_beta   90.00
_cell.angle_gamma   90.00
#
_symmetry.space_group_name_H-M   'P 1'
#
loop_
_entity.id
_entity.type
_entity.pdbx_description
1 polymer ?
#
loop_
_entity_poly.entity_id
_entity_poly.type
_entity_poly.pdbx_seq_one_letter_code
_entity_poly.pdbx_strand_id
1 'polypeptide(L)'
;MAPYHIRIYQESDRKPVLDLYCRGMAEHVPATFRHMLKLPGTLLLELGVPLSLLLLSGSWLLALMSSLTLLPFLWFLARHTWYQHVVTCLRTDMADITKSYLSTSDSCFWVAESGGQ
;
A
#
# COMPACT_ATOMS: atom_id res chain seq x y z
N MET A 1 11.07 7.44 -27.69
CA MET A 1 10.16 6.62 -26.86
C MET A 1 10.53 5.17 -27.10
N ALA A 2 10.69 4.36 -26.04
CA ALA A 2 10.93 2.93 -26.21
C ALA A 2 9.71 2.27 -26.87
N PRO A 3 9.89 1.26 -27.73
CA PRO A 3 8.76 0.52 -28.28
C PRO A 3 8.01 -0.21 -27.16
N TYR A 4 6.68 -0.13 -27.18
CA TYR A 4 5.79 -0.81 -26.24
C TYR A 4 4.81 -1.71 -27.00
N HIS A 5 4.49 -2.86 -26.42
CA HIS A 5 3.52 -3.80 -26.97
C HIS A 5 2.49 -4.16 -25.90
N ILE A 6 1.21 -3.99 -26.22
CA ILE A 6 0.10 -4.32 -25.33
C ILE A 6 -0.56 -5.58 -25.87
N ARG A 7 -0.66 -6.60 -25.02
CA ARG A 7 -1.27 -7.89 -25.37
C ARG A 7 -2.02 -8.48 -24.20
N ILE A 8 -2.85 -9.50 -24.48
CA ILE A 8 -3.49 -10.30 -23.44
C ILE A 8 -2.42 -11.09 -22.68
N TYR A 9 -2.61 -11.21 -21.38
CA TYR A 9 -1.77 -11.99 -20.48
C TYR A 9 -1.62 -13.44 -20.93
N GLN A 10 -0.41 -13.95 -20.74
CA GLN A 10 -0.07 -15.35 -20.86
C GLN A 10 0.50 -15.85 -19.53
N GLU A 11 0.39 -17.15 -19.26
CA GLU A 11 0.87 -17.71 -17.99
C GLU A 11 2.40 -17.56 -17.79
N SER A 12 3.16 -17.36 -18.88
CA SER A 12 4.58 -16.95 -18.83
C SER A 12 4.81 -15.64 -18.08
N ASP A 13 3.82 -14.74 -18.11
CA ASP A 13 3.90 -13.38 -17.57
C ASP A 13 3.58 -13.34 -16.08
N ARG A 14 3.19 -14.48 -15.49
CA ARG A 14 2.75 -14.55 -14.09
C ARG A 14 3.76 -13.95 -13.14
N LYS A 15 5.01 -14.41 -13.18
CA LYS A 15 6.05 -13.92 -12.26
C LYS A 15 6.29 -12.41 -12.39
N PRO A 16 6.54 -11.84 -13.58
CA PRO A 16 6.74 -10.40 -13.70
C PRO A 16 5.48 -9.59 -13.35
N VAL A 17 4.27 -10.09 -13.64
CA VAL A 17 3.01 -9.43 -13.25
C VAL A 17 2.86 -9.38 -11.73
N LEU A 18 3.08 -10.49 -11.03
CA LEU A 18 2.98 -10.52 -9.56
C LEU A 18 4.03 -9.61 -8.91
N ASP A 19 5.25 -9.60 -9.43
CA ASP A 19 6.34 -8.77 -8.94
C ASP A 19 6.06 -7.27 -9.19
N LEU A 20 5.57 -6.93 -10.38
CA LEU A 20 5.12 -5.57 -10.71
C LEU A 20 3.94 -5.14 -9.82
N TYR A 21 2.97 -6.02 -9.59
CA TYR A 21 1.83 -5.76 -8.70
C TYR A 21 2.30 -5.46 -7.27
N CYS A 22 3.18 -6.30 -6.71
CA CYS A 22 3.74 -6.10 -5.37
C CYS A 22 4.46 -4.75 -5.25
N ARG A 23 5.30 -4.41 -6.24
CA ARG A 23 6.01 -3.13 -6.27
C ARG A 23 5.05 -1.95 -6.38
N GLY A 24 4.10 -2.00 -7.31
CA GLY A 24 3.14 -0.93 -7.53
C GLY A 24 2.26 -0.67 -6.29
N MET A 25 1.87 -1.72 -5.57
CA MET A 25 1.13 -1.55 -4.32
C MET A 25 1.99 -0.92 -3.21
N ALA A 26 3.29 -1.21 -3.16
CA ALA A 26 4.19 -0.60 -2.19
C ALA A 26 4.33 0.92 -2.36
N GLU A 27 4.19 1.44 -3.59
CA GLU A 27 4.24 2.89 -3.88
C GLU A 27 3.09 3.68 -3.23
N HIS A 28 1.99 3.00 -2.88
CA HIS A 28 0.85 3.63 -2.24
C HIS A 28 1.08 3.90 -0.74
N VAL A 29 2.01 3.19 -0.09
CA VAL A 29 2.34 3.36 1.34
C VAL A 29 2.63 4.82 1.70
N PRO A 30 3.60 5.53 1.06
CA PRO A 30 3.87 6.93 1.36
C PRO A 30 2.72 7.88 0.99
N ALA A 31 1.90 7.56 -0.01
CA ALA A 31 0.71 8.35 -0.34
C ALA A 31 -0.35 8.23 0.76
N THR A 32 -0.63 7.01 1.22
CA THR A 32 -1.56 6.72 2.33
C THR A 32 -1.08 7.34 3.63
N PHE A 33 0.21 7.25 3.96
CA PHE A 33 0.76 7.89 5.16
C PHE A 33 0.54 9.41 5.14
N ARG A 34 0.86 10.07 4.02
CA ARG A 34 0.59 11.51 3.85
C ARG A 34 -0.89 11.85 3.94
N HIS A 35 -1.76 10.97 3.46
CA HIS A 35 -3.20 11.14 3.58
C HIS A 35 -3.66 11.01 5.04
N MET A 36 -3.18 9.99 5.76
CA MET A 36 -3.45 9.80 7.19
C MET A 36 -3.06 11.05 8.00
N LEU A 37 -1.88 11.63 7.76
CA LEU A 37 -1.45 12.85 8.43
C LEU A 37 -2.36 14.07 8.17
N LYS A 38 -3.15 14.06 7.10
CA LYS A 38 -4.12 15.14 6.79
C LYS A 38 -5.49 14.89 7.42
N LEU A 39 -5.77 13.69 7.92
CA LEU A 39 -7.06 13.38 8.50
C LEU A 39 -7.21 14.09 9.86
N PRO A 40 -8.38 14.72 10.12
CA PRO A 40 -8.59 15.46 11.36
C PRO A 40 -8.47 14.56 12.60
N GLY A 41 -8.91 13.30 12.50
CA GLY A 41 -8.77 12.32 13.58
C GLY A 41 -7.31 11.99 13.91
N THR A 42 -6.46 11.90 12.89
CA THR A 42 -5.03 11.65 13.09
C THR A 42 -4.33 12.86 13.69
N LEU A 43 -4.66 14.07 13.26
CA LEU A 43 -4.16 15.30 13.88
C LEU A 43 -4.60 15.43 15.34
N LEU A 44 -5.85 15.06 15.64
CA LEU A 44 -6.36 15.04 17.01
C LEU A 44 -5.63 14.02 17.88
N LEU A 45 -5.27 12.85 17.32
CA LEU A 45 -4.47 11.86 18.03
C LEU A 45 -3.03 12.34 18.26
N GLU A 46 -2.38 12.84 17.21
CA GLU A 46 -0.99 13.32 17.23
C GLU A 46 -0.78 14.51 18.17
N LEU A 47 -1.78 15.39 18.30
CA LEU A 47 -1.70 16.55 19.22
C LEU A 47 -2.35 16.27 20.57
N GLY A 48 -3.46 15.53 20.59
CA GLY A 48 -4.24 15.28 21.81
C GLY A 48 -3.51 14.34 22.78
N VAL A 49 -2.80 13.33 22.28
CA VAL A 49 -2.02 12.40 23.12
C VAL A 49 -0.86 13.10 23.83
N PRO A 50 0.07 13.83 23.16
CA PRO A 50 1.13 14.53 23.87
C PRO A 50 0.60 15.65 24.76
N LEU A 51 -0.46 16.37 24.35
CA LEU A 51 -1.05 17.43 25.17
C LEU A 51 -1.66 16.87 26.46
N SER A 52 -2.42 15.77 26.37
CA SER A 52 -2.99 15.13 27.56
C SER A 52 -1.89 14.59 28.47
N LEU A 53 -0.86 13.94 27.93
CA LEU A 53 0.29 13.48 28.73
C LEU A 53 1.02 14.63 29.41
N LEU A 54 1.19 15.76 28.72
CA LEU A 54 1.78 16.96 29.30
C LEU A 54 0.93 17.52 30.45
N LEU A 55 -0.39 17.59 30.27
CA LEU A 55 -1.31 18.10 31.30
C LEU A 55 -1.39 17.18 32.53
N LEU A 56 -1.38 15.86 32.33
CA LEU A 56 -1.48 14.89 33.42
C LEU A 56 -0.16 14.71 34.18
N SER A 57 0.97 14.70 33.47
CA SER A 57 2.29 14.38 34.07
C SER A 57 3.19 15.60 34.29
N GLY A 58 2.91 16.73 33.63
CA GLY A 58 3.80 17.89 33.55
C GLY A 58 5.09 17.64 32.76
N SER A 59 5.28 16.45 32.20
CA SER A 59 6.55 16.04 31.61
C SER A 59 6.58 16.27 30.10
N TRP A 60 7.44 17.21 29.69
CA TRP A 60 7.76 17.43 28.28
C TRP A 60 8.42 16.22 27.63
N LEU A 61 9.21 15.45 28.37
CA LEU A 61 9.85 14.24 27.85
C LEU A 61 8.82 13.20 27.43
N LEU A 62 7.77 12.98 28.25
CA LEU A 62 6.70 12.03 27.92
C LEU A 62 5.90 12.48 26.70
N ALA A 63 5.62 13.78 26.59
CA ALA A 63 4.95 14.34 25.42
C ALA A 63 5.78 14.18 24.14
N LEU A 64 7.09 14.45 24.20
CA LEU A 64 7.97 14.27 23.03
C LEU A 64 8.09 12.80 22.62
N MET A 65 8.26 11.90 23.58
CA MET A 65 8.37 10.45 23.31
C MET A 65 7.08 9.89 22.72
N SER A 66 5.92 10.39 23.11
CA SER A 66 4.64 9.94 22.54
C SER A 66 4.51 10.34 21.07
N SER A 67 4.77 11.60 20.70
CA SER A 67 4.79 12.03 19.29
C SER A 67 5.83 11.28 18.46
N LEU A 68 7.03 11.05 19.01
CA LEU A 68 8.07 10.25 18.34
C LEU A 68 7.67 8.79 18.15
N THR A 69 6.73 8.26 18.93
CA THR A 69 6.22 6.89 18.82
C THR A 69 5.00 6.81 17.91
N LEU A 70 4.12 7.81 17.93
CA LEU A 70 2.90 7.82 17.13
C LEU A 70 3.19 7.93 15.63
N LEU A 71 4.15 8.77 15.24
CA LEU A 71 4.52 8.94 13.84
C LEU A 71 5.00 7.64 13.15
N PRO A 72 5.99 6.89 13.70
CA PRO A 72 6.38 5.60 13.12
C PRO A 72 5.29 4.55 13.26
N PHE A 73 4.43 4.63 14.28
CA PHE A 73 3.27 3.75 14.39
C PHE A 73 2.27 3.96 13.25
N LEU A 74 1.96 5.20 12.87
CA LEU A 74 1.14 5.52 11.69
C LEU A 74 1.79 5.02 10.40
N TRP A 75 3.11 5.18 10.26
CA TRP A 75 3.84 4.62 9.13
C TRP A 75 3.71 3.09 9.05
N PHE A 76 3.89 2.43 10.20
CA PHE A 76 3.72 0.98 10.31
C PHE A 76 2.30 0.55 9.94
N LEU A 77 1.27 1.24 10.41
CA LEU A 77 -0.13 0.95 10.05
C LEU A 77 -0.35 1.07 8.55
N ALA A 78 0.11 2.16 7.92
CA ALA A 78 -0.01 2.36 6.48
C ALA A 78 0.72 1.26 5.69
N ARG A 79 1.91 0.84 6.14
CA ARG A 79 2.63 -0.26 5.50
C ARG A 79 1.91 -1.60 5.69
N HIS A 80 1.40 -1.85 6.88
CA HIS A 80 0.75 -3.10 7.23
C HIS A 80 -0.57 -3.29 6.45
N THR A 81 -1.38 -2.24 6.28
CA THR A 81 -2.62 -2.33 5.50
C THR A 81 -2.34 -2.72 4.05
N TRP A 82 -1.36 -2.09 3.41
CA TRP A 82 -0.96 -2.45 2.04
C TRP A 82 -0.35 -3.85 1.95
N TYR A 83 0.47 -4.25 2.94
CA TYR A 83 1.00 -5.61 2.99
C TYR A 83 -0.13 -6.66 3.06
N GLN A 84 -1.10 -6.46 3.96
CA GLN A 84 -2.25 -7.38 4.08
C GLN A 84 -3.09 -7.39 2.80
N HIS A 85 -3.29 -6.24 2.16
CA HIS A 85 -4.00 -6.14 0.89
C HIS A 85 -3.29 -6.93 -0.21
N VAL A 86 -1.98 -6.72 -0.38
CA VAL A 86 -1.16 -7.47 -1.35
C VAL A 86 -1.23 -8.97 -1.08
N VAL A 87 -1.03 -9.41 0.17
CA VAL A 87 -1.09 -10.84 0.53
C VAL A 87 -2.46 -11.43 0.22
N THR A 88 -3.54 -10.68 0.47
CA THR A 88 -4.90 -11.11 0.16
C THR A 88 -5.04 -11.31 -1.35
N CYS A 89 -4.71 -10.29 -2.15
CA CYS A 89 -4.84 -10.37 -3.60
C CYS A 89 -3.99 -11.49 -4.22
N LEU A 90 -2.77 -11.68 -3.73
CA LEU A 90 -1.88 -12.77 -4.16
C LEU A 90 -2.45 -14.16 -3.87
N ARG A 91 -3.27 -14.30 -2.83
CA ARG A 91 -3.92 -15.57 -2.46
C ARG A 91 -5.28 -15.76 -3.12
N THR A 92 -5.91 -14.69 -3.59
CA THR A 92 -7.24 -14.70 -4.21
C THR A 92 -7.14 -14.59 -5.73
N ASP A 93 -7.38 -13.40 -6.25
CA ASP A 93 -7.51 -13.05 -7.66
C ASP A 93 -6.22 -13.28 -8.45
N MET A 94 -5.06 -12.99 -7.85
CA MET A 94 -3.76 -13.16 -8.51
C MET A 94 -3.19 -14.59 -8.35
N ALA A 95 -3.81 -15.44 -7.53
CA ALA A 95 -3.39 -16.83 -7.39
C ALA A 95 -3.66 -17.65 -8.67
N ASP A 96 -4.76 -17.33 -9.36
CA ASP A 96 -5.15 -17.89 -10.65
C ASP A 96 -5.74 -16.76 -11.51
N ILE A 97 -4.85 -16.02 -12.17
CA ILE A 97 -5.21 -14.84 -12.99
C ILE A 97 -6.13 -15.26 -14.14
N THR A 98 -5.83 -16.39 -14.78
CA THR A 98 -6.64 -16.90 -15.90
C THR A 98 -8.06 -17.18 -15.45
N LYS A 99 -8.25 -17.87 -14.34
CA LYS A 99 -9.58 -18.13 -13.80
C LYS A 99 -10.28 -16.86 -13.31
N SER A 100 -9.57 -15.96 -12.64
CA SER A 100 -10.17 -14.78 -12.01
C SER A 100 -10.51 -13.66 -13.00
N TYR A 101 -9.70 -13.50 -14.06
CA TYR A 101 -9.76 -12.35 -14.96
C TYR A 101 -9.96 -12.71 -16.45
N LEU A 102 -9.86 -13.99 -16.85
CA LEU A 102 -10.02 -14.42 -18.24
C LEU A 102 -11.12 -15.48 -18.43
N SER A 103 -11.87 -15.84 -17.38
CA SER A 103 -12.87 -16.92 -17.46
C SER A 103 -14.19 -16.53 -18.13
N THR A 104 -14.49 -15.24 -18.20
CA THR A 104 -15.73 -14.72 -18.81
C THR A 104 -15.47 -14.22 -20.23
N SER A 105 -16.43 -14.40 -21.13
CA SER A 105 -16.30 -14.04 -22.56
C SER A 105 -15.97 -12.56 -22.81
N ASP A 106 -16.34 -11.66 -21.89
CA ASP A 106 -16.06 -10.22 -21.97
C ASP A 106 -14.97 -9.77 -20.99
N SER A 107 -14.18 -10.70 -20.43
CA SER A 107 -13.10 -10.40 -19.49
C SER A 107 -11.72 -10.52 -20.13
N CYS A 108 -10.87 -9.51 -19.90
CA CYS A 108 -9.50 -9.47 -20.39
C CYS A 108 -8.56 -8.97 -19.29
N PHE A 109 -7.36 -9.55 -19.23
CA PHE A 109 -6.23 -9.06 -18.45
C PHE A 109 -5.11 -8.70 -19.42
N TRP A 110 -4.73 -7.43 -19.46
CA TRP A 110 -3.77 -6.89 -20.40
C TRP A 110 -2.40 -6.67 -19.74
N VAL A 111 -1.34 -6.96 -20.47
CA VAL A 111 0.05 -6.70 -20.08
C VAL A 111 0.66 -5.75 -21.10
N ALA A 112 1.47 -4.80 -20.62
CA ALA A 112 2.25 -3.91 -21.46
C ALA A 112 3.74 -4.24 -21.28
N GLU A 113 4.37 -4.65 -22.37
CA GLU A 113 5.79 -4.97 -22.45
C GLU A 113 6.57 -3.76 -22.96
N SER A 114 7.81 -3.59 -22.49
CA SER A 114 8.66 -2.48 -22.92
C SER A 114 10.05 -3.01 -23.24
N GLY A 115 10.54 -2.74 -24.46
CA GLY A 115 11.88 -3.18 -24.86
C GLY A 115 12.01 -4.66 -25.24
N GLY A 116 10.90 -5.36 -25.50
CA GLY A 116 10.92 -6.77 -25.94
C GLY A 116 10.99 -7.80 -24.80
N GLN A 117 10.72 -7.36 -23.57
CA GLN A 117 10.47 -8.17 -22.38
C GLN A 117 9.24 -7.62 -21.63
#